data_AF-A0A933GMF7-F1
#
_entry.id   AF-A0A933GMF7-F1
#
_cell.length_a   1.000
_cell.length_b   1.000
_cell.length_c   1.000
_cell.angle_alpha   90.00
_cell.angle_beta   90.00
_cell.angle_gamma   90.00
#
_symmetry.space_group_name_H-M   'P 1'
#
loop_
_entity.id
_entity.type
_entity.pdbx_description
1 polymer ?
#
loop_
_entity_poly.entity_id
_entity_poly.type
_entity_poly.pdbx_seq_one_letter_code
_entity_poly.pdbx_strand_id
1 'polypeptide(L)' 'MSDEDKKTYCMICGDIVPDGKSICPICKEKIEKESRKGKEKVKKEAEIEIKRQGIPPEKP' A
#
# COMPACT_ATOMS: atom_id res chain seq x y z
N MET A 1 8.60 18.78 -34.10
CA MET A 1 7.48 17.99 -33.57
C MET A 1 7.71 17.90 -32.08
N SER A 2 6.86 18.54 -31.27
CA SER A 2 7.05 18.67 -29.82
C SER A 2 6.83 17.33 -29.11
N ASP A 3 7.77 16.93 -28.27
CA ASP A 3 7.74 15.72 -27.41
C ASP A 3 6.72 15.82 -26.25
N GLU A 4 5.58 16.49 -26.43
CA GLU A 4 4.67 16.87 -25.34
C GLU A 4 3.54 15.87 -25.03
N ASP A 5 3.43 14.73 -25.71
CA ASP A 5 2.29 13.80 -25.51
C ASP A 5 2.66 12.30 -25.44
N LYS A 6 3.86 11.94 -24.95
CA LYS A 6 4.17 10.54 -24.65
C LYS A 6 3.46 10.09 -23.36
N LYS A 7 2.19 9.70 -23.49
CA LYS A 7 1.46 8.99 -22.43
C LYS A 7 2.17 7.68 -22.15
N THR A 8 2.73 7.55 -20.95
CA THR A 8 3.34 6.30 -20.48
C THR A 8 2.24 5.41 -19.91
N TYR A 9 2.23 4.12 -20.26
CA TYR A 9 1.27 3.16 -19.74
C TYR A 9 1.93 2.23 -18.72
N CYS A 10 1.19 1.89 -17.67
CA CYS A 10 1.63 0.95 -16.65
C CYS A 10 1.66 -0.47 -17.22
N MET A 11 2.80 -1.14 -17.17
CA MET A 11 2.91 -2.54 -17.63
C MET A 11 2.19 -3.56 -16.75
N ILE A 12 1.76 -3.16 -15.54
CA ILE A 12 1.13 -4.07 -14.58
C ILE A 12 -0.39 -4.04 -14.71
N CYS A 13 -1.00 -2.86 -14.82
CA CYS A 13 -2.46 -2.71 -14.89
C CYS A 13 -2.97 -2.10 -16.20
N GLY A 14 -2.09 -1.59 -17.05
CA GLY A 14 -2.47 -0.94 -18.32
C GLY A 14 -2.95 0.51 -18.18
N ASP A 15 -3.06 1.06 -16.96
CA ASP A 15 -3.48 2.46 -16.76
C ASP A 15 -2.41 3.47 -17.20
N ILE A 16 -2.85 4.67 -17.56
CA ILE A 16 -1.96 5.79 -17.89
C ILE A 16 -1.20 6.20 -16.63
N VAL A 17 0.12 6.17 -16.72
CA VAL A 17 1.04 6.71 -15.71
C VAL A 17 1.32 8.16 -16.08
N PRO A 18 0.96 9.13 -15.23
CA PRO A 18 1.28 10.52 -15.48
C PRO A 18 2.81 10.71 -15.47
N ASP A 19 3.26 11.67 -16.26
CA ASP A 19 4.69 11.95 -16.43
C ASP A 19 5.38 12.27 -15.09
N GLY A 20 6.66 11.92 -14.99
CA GLY A 20 7.47 12.13 -13.77
C GLY A 20 7.18 11.19 -12.60
N LYS A 21 6.25 10.23 -12.71
CA LYS A 21 6.03 9.21 -11.65
C LYS A 21 6.83 7.93 -11.91
N SER A 22 7.66 7.55 -10.94
CA SER A 22 8.42 6.30 -10.95
C SER A 22 7.57 5.05 -10.65
N ILE A 23 6.38 5.22 -10.06
CA ILE A 23 5.47 4.14 -9.69
C ILE A 23 4.04 4.49 -10.14
N CYS A 24 3.34 3.52 -10.73
CA CYS A 24 1.92 3.67 -11.09
C CYS A 24 1.08 3.97 -9.83
N PRO A 25 0.34 5.10 -9.78
CA PRO A 25 -0.41 5.49 -8.60
C PRO A 25 -1.55 4.51 -8.28
N ILE A 26 -2.17 3.91 -9.29
CA ILE A 26 -3.26 2.94 -9.13
C ILE A 26 -2.75 1.64 -8.50
N CYS A 27 -1.65 1.09 -9.03
CA CYS A 27 -1.02 -0.09 -8.45
C CYS A 27 -0.54 0.20 -7.02
N LYS A 28 0.08 1.36 -6.80
CA LYS A 28 0.56 1.78 -5.47
C LYS A 28 -0.59 1.78 -4.45
N GLU A 29 -1.72 2.42 -4.77
CA GLU A 29 -2.88 2.48 -3.87
C GLU A 29 -3.40 1.08 -3.53
N LYS A 30 -3.52 0.19 -4.52
CA LYS A 30 -3.95 -1.19 -4.28
C LYS A 30 -3.00 -1.94 -3.33
N ILE A 31 -1.69 -1.83 -3.55
CA ILE A 31 -0.67 -2.45 -2.69
C ILE A 31 -0.76 -1.92 -1.27
N GLU A 32 -0.90 -0.60 -1.09
CA GLU A 32 -1.04 0.02 0.22
C GLU A 32 -2.31 -0.42 0.93
N LYS A 33 -3.43 -0.53 0.20
CA LYS A 33 -4.71 -0.99 0.73
C LYS A 33 -4.65 -2.45 1.21
N GLU A 34 -4.05 -3.33 0.42
CA GLU A 34 -3.87 -4.74 0.80
C GLU A 34 -2.90 -4.89 1.99
N SER A 35 -1.80 -4.13 1.97
CA SER A 35 -0.84 -4.09 3.09
C SER A 35 -1.48 -3.61 4.39
N ARG A 36 -2.35 -2.61 4.34
CA ARG A 36 -3.06 -2.10 5.52
C ARG A 36 -4.01 -3.13 6.11
N LYS A 37 -4.76 -3.86 5.28
CA LYS A 37 -5.67 -4.92 5.75
C LYS A 37 -4.91 -6.03 6.49
N GLY A 38 -3.74 -6.43 5.97
CA GLY A 38 -2.88 -7.41 6.64
C GLY A 38 -2.42 -6.91 8.01
N LYS A 39 -1.94 -5.67 8.09
CA LYS A 39 -1.50 -5.04 9.34
C LYS A 39 -2.62 -4.91 10.37
N GLU A 40 -3.84 -4.60 9.95
CA GLU A 40 -4.98 -4.46 10.85
C GLU A 40 -5.41 -5.78 11.50
N LYS A 41 -5.37 -6.89 10.73
CA LYS A 41 -5.60 -8.24 11.28
C LYS A 41 -4.54 -8.60 12.32
N VAL A 42 -3.28 -8.47 11.96
CA VAL A 42 -2.15 -8.74 12.87
C VAL A 42 -2.23 -7.91 14.14
N LYS A 43 -2.58 -6.62 14.02
CA LYS A 43 -2.78 -5.74 15.17
C LYS A 43 -3.91 -6.25 16.07
N LYS A 44 -5.06 -6.59 15.49
CA LYS A 44 -6.22 -7.08 16.25
C LYS A 44 -5.92 -8.42 16.95
N GLU A 45 -5.23 -9.32 16.27
CA GLU A 45 -4.78 -10.59 16.84
C GLU A 45 -3.80 -10.37 18.01
N ALA A 46 -2.84 -9.46 17.83
CA ALA A 46 -1.93 -9.06 18.90
C ALA A 46 -2.68 -8.44 20.09
N GLU A 47 -3.63 -7.53 19.86
CA GLU A 47 -4.46 -6.91 20.92
C GLU A 47 -5.28 -7.94 21.70
N ILE A 48 -5.84 -8.96 21.02
CA ILE A 48 -6.56 -10.07 21.66
C ILE A 48 -5.61 -10.89 22.53
N GLU A 49 -4.41 -11.20 22.02
CA GLU A 49 -3.43 -12.01 22.74
C GLU A 49 -2.86 -11.27 23.96
N ILE A 50 -2.56 -9.98 23.82
CA ILE A 50 -2.18 -9.08 24.92
C ILE A 50 -3.24 -9.09 26.03
N LYS A 51 -4.53 -9.00 25.65
CA LYS A 51 -5.64 -9.04 26.61
C LYS A 51 -5.76 -10.40 27.30
N ARG A 52 -5.47 -11.50 26.60
CA ARG A 52 -5.47 -12.86 27.16
C ARG A 52 -4.33 -13.08 28.15
N GLN A 53 -3.13 -12.61 27.82
CA GLN A 53 -1.95 -12.80 28.65
C GLN A 53 -1.89 -11.82 29.83
N GLY A 54 -2.69 -10.74 29.80
CA GLY A 54 -2.74 -9.75 30.87
C GLY A 54 -1.48 -8.87 30.98
N ILE A 55 -0.56 -8.98 30.01
CA ILE A 55 0.69 -8.22 29.95
C ILE A 55 0.55 -7.22 28.79
N PRO A 56 0.43 -5.91 29.05
CA PRO A 56 0.43 -4.92 27.98
C PRO A 56 1.80 -4.93 27.26
N PRO A 57 1.83 -4.75 25.93
CA PRO A 57 3.10 -4.67 25.20
C PRO A 57 3.87 -3.45 25.70
N GLU A 58 5.15 -3.64 26.04
CA GLU A 58 6.04 -2.51 26.28
C GLU A 58 6.08 -1.65 25.02
N LYS A 59 5.86 -0.34 25.21
CA LYS A 59 5.91 0.64 24.12
C LYS A 59 7.34 0.62 23.53
N PRO A 60 7.50 0.59 22.20
CA PRO A 60 8.81 0.83 21.58
C PRO A 60 9.29 2.26 21.81
#